data_AF-T1EIP8-F1
#
_entry.id   AF-T1EIP8-F1
#
_cell.length_a   1.000
_cell.length_b   1.000
_cell.length_c   1.000
_cell.angle_alpha   90.00
_cell.angle_beta   90.00
_cell.angle_gamma   90.00
#
_symmetry.space_group_name_H-M   'P 1'
#
loop_
_entity.id
_entity.type
_entity.pdbx_description
1 polymer ?
#
loop_
_entity_poly.entity_id
_entity_poly.type
_entity_poly.pdbx_seq_one_letter_code
_entity_poly.pdbx_strand_id
1 'polypeptide(L)' 'QQHLEAHLNISTEELVKRVREFLGRFSISQRLFGEKVLGLSQGSVSDLLARPKPWCVLTQKGREPFARMKMFLEDQDG' A
#
# COMPACT_ATOMS: atom_id res chain seq x y z
N GLN A 1 -3.25 18.58 13.46
CA GLN A 1 -3.59 17.44 12.59
C GLN A 1 -2.39 16.77 11.92
N GLN A 2 -1.17 17.35 11.94
CA GLN A 2 0.08 16.66 11.53
C GLN A 2 0.56 15.55 12.49
N HIS A 3 0.07 15.52 13.73
CA HIS A 3 0.59 14.63 14.78
C HIS A 3 0.16 13.15 14.63
N LEU A 4 -0.83 12.83 13.79
CA LEU A 4 -1.21 11.43 13.53
C LEU A 4 -0.28 10.75 12.51
N GLU A 5 0.48 11.54 11.74
CA GLU A 5 1.29 11.06 10.61
C GLU A 5 2.60 10.38 11.04
N ALA A 6 3.09 10.68 12.25
CA ALA A 6 4.33 10.12 12.80
C ALA A 6 4.16 8.73 13.44
N HIS A 7 2.92 8.27 13.69
CA HIS A 7 2.65 6.94 14.26
C HIS A 7 2.68 5.82 13.20
N LEU A 8 2.95 6.14 11.94
CA LEU A 8 3.16 5.17 10.86
C LEU A 8 4.66 5.00 10.64
N ASN A 9 5.33 4.25 11.50
CA ASN A 9 6.79 4.08 11.49
C ASN A 9 7.33 3.24 10.29
N ILE A 10 6.55 3.13 9.22
CA ILE A 10 6.86 2.36 8.00
C ILE A 10 6.82 3.31 6.79
N SER A 11 7.90 3.31 6.01
CA SER A 11 7.96 4.06 4.75
C SER A 11 7.03 3.45 3.70
N THR A 12 6.64 4.26 2.71
CA THR A 12 5.84 3.78 1.57
C THR A 12 6.55 2.66 0.80
N GLU A 13 7.88 2.71 0.73
CA GLU A 13 8.71 1.66 0.13
C GLU A 13 8.66 0.34 0.90
N GLU A 14 8.82 0.40 2.22
CA GLU A 14 8.76 -0.79 3.08
C GLU A 14 7.36 -1.41 3.07
N LEU A 15 6.30 -0.57 3.08
CA LEU A 15 4.93 -1.05 3.00
C LEU A 15 4.69 -1.80 1.67
N VAL A 16 5.11 -1.22 0.55
CA VAL A 16 4.98 -1.85 -0.77
C VAL A 16 5.80 -3.13 -0.86
N LYS A 17 6.99 -3.17 -0.24
CA LYS A 17 7.80 -4.38 -0.17
C LYS A 17 7.05 -5.51 0.53
N ARG A 18 6.51 -5.26 1.74
CA ARG A 18 5.75 -6.27 2.49
C ARG A 18 4.50 -6.73 1.76
N VAL A 19 3.79 -5.81 1.10
CA VAL A 19 2.66 -6.18 0.23
C VAL A 19 3.12 -7.12 -0.89
N ARG A 20 4.20 -6.80 -1.62
CA ARG A 20 4.71 -7.68 -2.69
C ARG A 20 5.12 -9.05 -2.17
N GLU A 21 5.75 -9.12 -1.00
CA GLU A 21 6.12 -10.39 -0.36
C GLU A 21 4.89 -11.21 0.02
N PHE A 22 3.87 -10.59 0.61
CA PHE A 22 2.58 -11.24 0.90
C PHE A 22 1.92 -11.78 -0.37
N LEU A 23 1.78 -10.93 -1.40
CA LEU A 23 1.19 -11.33 -2.67
C LEU A 23 1.93 -12.51 -3.31
N GLY A 24 3.27 -12.49 -3.26
CA GLY A 24 4.11 -13.60 -3.74
C GLY A 24 3.89 -14.88 -2.94
N ARG A 25 3.88 -14.80 -1.61
CA ARG A 25 3.69 -15.96 -0.71
C ARG A 25 2.36 -16.67 -0.95
N PHE A 26 1.29 -15.91 -1.20
CA PHE A 26 -0.06 -16.44 -1.39
C PHE A 26 -0.48 -16.55 -2.87
N SER A 27 0.44 -16.32 -3.81
CA SER A 27 0.16 -16.34 -5.25
C SER A 27 -1.01 -15.42 -5.67
N ILE A 28 -1.16 -14.28 -4.99
CA ILE A 28 -2.20 -13.29 -5.28
C ILE A 28 -1.69 -12.34 -6.34
N SER A 29 -2.46 -12.17 -7.43
CA SER A 29 -2.10 -11.22 -8.47
C SER A 29 -2.22 -9.77 -7.99
N GLN A 30 -1.31 -8.91 -8.45
CA GLN A 30 -1.38 -7.46 -8.19
C GLN A 30 -2.70 -6.86 -8.66
N ARG A 31 -3.25 -7.36 -9.78
CA ARG A 31 -4.56 -6.94 -10.31
C ARG A 31 -5.67 -7.20 -9.30
N LEU A 32 -5.77 -8.44 -8.80
CA LEU A 32 -6.80 -8.81 -7.85
C LEU A 32 -6.69 -7.99 -6.56
N PHE A 33 -5.47 -7.81 -6.05
CA PHE A 33 -5.21 -6.96 -4.90
C PHE A 33 -5.61 -5.50 -5.15
N GLY A 34 -5.19 -4.94 -6.28
CA GLY A 34 -5.53 -3.57 -6.68
C GLY A 34 -7.03 -3.34 -6.77
N GLU A 35 -7.77 -4.25 -7.41
CA GLU A 35 -9.22 -4.13 -7.58
C GLU A 35 -9.98 -4.32 -6.26
N LYS A 36 -9.58 -5.30 -5.43
CA LYS A 36 -10.35 -5.69 -4.23
C LYS A 36 -9.98 -4.92 -2.97
N VAL A 37 -8.72 -4.51 -2.82
CA VAL A 37 -8.24 -3.83 -1.60
C VAL A 37 -8.06 -2.34 -1.85
N LEU A 38 -7.48 -1.96 -2.99
CA LEU A 38 -7.11 -0.57 -3.25
C LEU A 38 -8.15 0.20 -4.08
N GLY A 39 -9.05 -0.48 -4.78
CA GLY A 39 -9.96 0.14 -5.75
C GLY A 39 -9.22 0.76 -6.94
N LEU A 40 -8.09 0.16 -7.35
CA LEU A 40 -7.23 0.63 -8.44
C LEU A 40 -7.29 -0.30 -9.66
N SER A 41 -7.08 0.28 -10.84
CA SER A 41 -6.88 -0.48 -12.07
C SER A 41 -5.54 -1.25 -12.05
N GLN A 42 -5.39 -2.26 -12.91
CA GLN A 42 -4.15 -3.03 -13.03
C GLN A 42 -2.93 -2.15 -13.34
N GLY A 43 -3.06 -1.19 -14.26
CA GLY A 43 -1.98 -0.27 -14.59
C GLY A 43 -1.58 0.60 -13.41
N SER A 44 -2.57 1.15 -12.69
CA SER A 44 -2.34 2.02 -11.53
C SER A 44 -1.70 1.27 -10.36
N VAL A 45 -2.16 0.06 -10.04
CA VAL A 45 -1.54 -0.74 -8.95
C VAL A 45 -0.14 -1.19 -9.32
N SER A 46 0.11 -1.53 -10.60
CA SER A 46 1.45 -1.91 -11.07
C SER A 46 2.44 -0.75 -10.94
N ASP A 47 2.06 0.46 -11.37
CA ASP A 47 2.91 1.65 -11.25
C ASP A 47 3.16 2.01 -9.78
N LEU A 48 2.11 1.99 -8.96
CA LEU A 48 2.21 2.26 -7.52
C LEU A 48 3.17 1.29 -6.80
N LEU A 49 3.06 -0.01 -7.09
CA LEU A 49 3.91 -1.05 -6.49
C LEU A 49 5.33 -1.05 -7.07
N ALA A 50 5.53 -0.56 -8.28
CA ALA A 50 6.85 -0.44 -8.90
C ALA A 50 7.60 0.81 -8.40
N ARG A 51 6.89 1.93 -8.21
CA ARG A 51 7.45 3.25 -7.96
C ARG A 51 6.65 4.01 -6.88
N PRO A 52 6.66 3.55 -5.62
CA PRO A 52 5.96 4.26 -4.55
C PRO A 52 6.62 5.62 -4.31
N LYS A 53 5.82 6.69 -4.32
CA LYS A 53 6.31 8.02 -3.94
C LYS A 53 6.53 8.09 -2.42
N PRO A 54 7.51 8.87 -1.94
CA PRO A 54 7.71 9.11 -0.50
C PRO A 54 6.46 9.71 0.16
N TRP A 55 6.17 9.33 1.40
CA TRP A 55 4.98 9.80 2.13
C TRP A 55 4.86 11.33 2.17
N CYS A 56 5.98 12.02 2.37
CA CYS A 56 6.04 13.48 2.51
C CYS A 56 5.56 14.24 1.26
N VAL A 57 5.61 13.62 0.07
CA VAL A 57 5.18 14.26 -1.20
C VAL A 57 3.79 13.83 -1.65
N LEU A 58 3.14 12.92 -0.92
CA LEU A 58 1.80 12.46 -1.27
C LEU A 58 0.74 13.48 -0.83
N THR A 59 -0.21 13.74 -1.72
CA THR A 59 -1.46 14.41 -1.34
C THR A 59 -2.30 13.53 -0.41
N GLN A 60 -3.29 14.10 0.28
CA GLN A 60 -4.19 13.33 1.15
C GLN A 60 -4.83 12.14 0.41
N LYS A 61 -5.37 12.35 -0.81
CA LYS A 61 -5.91 11.27 -1.64
C LYS A 61 -4.84 10.25 -2.07
N GLY A 62 -3.61 10.73 -2.34
CA GLY A 62 -2.49 9.85 -2.70
C GLY A 62 -2.05 8.91 -1.58
N ARG A 63 -2.39 9.21 -0.32
CA ARG A 63 -2.08 8.38 0.84
C ARG A 63 -3.10 7.27 1.08
N GLU A 64 -4.33 7.41 0.57
CA GLU A 64 -5.39 6.41 0.72
C GLU A 64 -4.98 4.98 0.34
N PRO A 65 -4.33 4.70 -0.80
CA PRO A 65 -3.92 3.34 -1.12
C PRO A 65 -2.91 2.77 -0.12
N PHE A 66 -1.98 3.59 0.40
CA PHE A 66 -1.02 3.15 1.42
C PHE A 66 -1.71 2.89 2.77
N ALA A 67 -2.69 3.72 3.15
CA ALA A 67 -3.49 3.45 4.35
C ALA A 67 -4.22 2.10 4.25
N ARG A 68 -4.83 1.80 3.10
CA ARG A 68 -5.50 0.51 2.86
C ARG A 68 -4.52 -0.67 2.84
N MET A 69 -3.34 -0.50 2.25
CA MET A 69 -2.28 -1.53 2.30
C MET A 69 -1.89 -1.86 3.74
N LYS A 70 -1.74 -0.83 4.60
CA LYS A 70 -1.37 -1.03 6.00
C LYS A 70 -2.47 -1.76 6.76
N MET A 71 -3.72 -1.30 6.64
CA MET A 71 -4.87 -1.97 7.25
C MET A 71 -4.99 -3.43 6.79
N PHE A 72 -4.77 -3.69 5.50
CA PHE A 72 -4.77 -5.03 4.95
C PHE A 72 -3.70 -5.91 5.60
N LEU A 73 -2.45 -5.45 5.73
CA LEU A 73 -1.41 -6.25 6.36
C LEU A 73 -1.65 -6.45 7.87
N GLU A 74 -2.13 -5.42 8.57
CA GLU A 74 -2.47 -5.52 10.00
C GLU A 74 -3.59 -6.53 10.27
N ASP A 75 -4.57 -6.64 9.37
CA ASP A 75 -5.66 -7.64 9.44
C ASP A 75 -5.17 -9.08 9.19
N GLN A 76 -4.07 -9.27 8.46
CA GLN A 76 -3.49 -10.58 8.19
C GLN A 76 -2.47 -11.05 9.23
N ASP A 77 -1.96 -10.14 10.07
CA ASP A 77 -1.05 -10.45 11.19
C ASP A 77 -1.81 -10.83 12.48
N GLY A 78 -3.13 -10.61 12.53
CA GLY A 78 -4.01 -10.98 13.65
C GLY A 78 -4.59 -12.39 13.55
#